data_AF-A0A6M8V7H4-F1
#
_entry.id   AF-A0A6M8V7H4-F1
#
_cell.length_a   1.000
_cell.length_b   1.000
_cell.length_c   1.000
_cell.angle_alpha   90.00
_cell.angle_beta   90.00
_cell.angle_gamma   90.00
#
_symmetry.space_group_name_H-M   'P 1'
#
loop_
_entity.id
_entity.type
_entity.pdbx_description
1 polymer ?
#
loop_
_entity_poly.entity_id
_entity_poly.type
_entity_poly.pdbx_seq_one_letter_code
_entity_poly.pdbx_strand_id
1 'polypeptide(L)'
;MNKIKLTKELIEQYCSKKITREGICNQLDMSSSSVYNCLIKKGIEIWDRKLRTDEELNKIISLYKNKKMTRNELKEKFKLSDAYLYYLLTTRKIEIWDKIRREKLKKSTTRFFNWKDYNNHYFFSYNK
;
A
#
# COMPACT_ATOMS: atom_id res chain seq x y z
N MET A 1 -12.36 3.44 32.26
CA MET A 1 -11.87 4.14 31.04
C MET A 1 -12.86 5.24 30.70
N ASN A 2 -12.46 6.51 30.81
CA ASN A 2 -13.31 7.63 30.38
C ASN A 2 -13.53 7.53 28.86
N LYS A 3 -14.78 7.48 28.42
CA LYS A 3 -15.12 7.54 27.00
C LYS A 3 -14.79 8.95 26.51
N ILE A 4 -13.61 9.11 25.92
CA ILE A 4 -13.25 10.36 25.23
C ILE A 4 -14.26 10.55 24.10
N LYS A 5 -14.97 11.68 24.13
CA LYS A 5 -16.02 12.02 23.17
C LYS A 5 -15.65 13.33 22.50
N LEU A 6 -15.99 13.42 21.22
CA LEU A 6 -15.95 14.67 20.46
C LEU A 6 -16.84 15.71 21.14
N THR A 7 -16.25 16.79 21.66
CA THR A 7 -16.98 17.90 22.28
C THR A 7 -17.64 18.78 21.21
N LYS A 8 -18.65 19.58 21.60
CA LYS A 8 -19.32 20.53 20.69
C LYS A 8 -18.34 21.58 20.16
N GLU A 9 -17.45 22.07 21.00
CA GLU A 9 -16.43 23.07 20.64
C GLU A 9 -15.50 22.57 19.52
N LEU A 10 -15.03 21.32 19.59
CA LEU A 10 -14.17 20.75 18.55
C LEU A 10 -14.92 20.57 17.22
N ILE A 11 -16.20 20.23 17.28
CA ILE A 11 -17.06 20.16 16.10
C ILE A 11 -17.21 21.55 15.48
N GLU A 12 -17.47 22.58 16.27
CA GLU A 12 -17.60 23.95 15.78
C GLU A 12 -16.29 24.46 15.17
N GLN A 13 -15.14 24.16 15.79
CA GLN A 13 -13.82 24.48 15.24
C GLN A 13 -13.58 23.76 13.90
N TYR A 14 -14.01 22.50 13.78
CA TYR A 14 -13.89 21.73 12.53
C TYR A 14 -14.81 22.29 11.43
N CYS A 15 -16.07 22.57 11.75
CA CYS A 15 -17.03 23.16 10.81
C CYS A 15 -16.58 24.56 10.36
N SER A 16 -15.94 25.32 11.26
CA SER A 16 -15.34 26.63 10.97
C SER A 16 -14.00 26.54 10.21
N LYS A 17 -13.57 25.35 9.81
CA LYS A 17 -12.30 25.08 9.11
C LYS A 17 -11.04 25.53 9.87
N LYS A 18 -11.13 25.70 11.19
CA LYS A 18 -10.01 26.09 12.05
C LYS A 18 -9.10 24.91 12.40
N ILE A 19 -9.64 23.70 12.41
CA ILE A 19 -8.91 22.46 12.73
C ILE A 19 -9.27 21.35 11.73
N THR A 20 -8.32 20.48 11.42
CA THR A 20 -8.55 19.27 10.61
C THR A 20 -8.88 18.08 11.50
N ARG A 21 -9.37 16.97 10.91
CA ARG A 21 -9.56 15.70 11.63
C ARG A 21 -8.26 15.20 12.23
N GLU A 22 -7.14 15.40 11.56
CA GLU A 22 -5.81 15.05 12.07
C GLU A 22 -5.48 15.83 13.35
N GLY A 23 -5.79 17.14 13.37
CA GLY A 23 -5.68 17.95 14.59
C GLY A 23 -6.55 17.44 15.72
N ILE A 24 -7.79 17.03 15.43
CA ILE A 24 -8.70 16.44 16.42
C ILE A 24 -8.17 15.10 16.95
N CYS A 25 -7.64 14.25 16.06
CA CYS A 25 -7.05 12.96 16.44
C CYS A 25 -5.92 13.17 17.45
N ASN A 26 -5.04 14.14 17.19
CA ASN A 26 -3.92 14.46 18.07
C ASN A 26 -4.37 15.03 19.41
N GLN A 27 -5.41 15.87 19.43
CA GLN A 27 -5.91 16.46 20.67
C GLN A 27 -6.65 15.47 21.57
N LEU A 28 -7.35 14.50 20.99
CA LEU A 28 -8.19 13.57 21.75
C LEU A 28 -7.58 12.17 21.88
N ASP A 29 -6.38 11.94 21.35
CA ASP A 29 -5.76 10.62 21.21
C ASP A 29 -6.75 9.60 20.60
N MET A 30 -7.47 10.05 19.57
CA MET A 30 -8.49 9.26 18.88
C MET A 30 -7.98 8.81 17.52
N SER A 31 -8.36 7.60 17.11
CA SER A 31 -8.07 7.14 15.76
C SER A 31 -8.83 7.97 14.72
N SER A 32 -8.21 8.14 13.55
CA SER A 32 -8.83 8.85 12.41
C SER A 32 -10.19 8.27 12.03
N SER A 33 -10.33 6.94 12.09
CA SER A 33 -11.59 6.23 11.85
C SER A 33 -12.66 6.61 12.88
N SER A 34 -12.31 6.72 14.16
CA SER A 34 -13.24 7.13 15.21
C SER A 34 -13.73 8.56 15.00
N VAL A 35 -12.83 9.50 14.73
CA VAL A 35 -13.19 10.90 14.45
C VAL A 35 -14.08 11.00 13.22
N TYR A 36 -13.72 10.31 12.13
CA TYR A 36 -14.54 10.26 10.91
C TYR A 36 -15.96 9.76 11.18
N ASN A 37 -16.09 8.63 11.89
CA ASN A 37 -17.39 8.06 12.24
C ASN A 37 -18.21 8.99 13.13
N CYS A 38 -17.57 9.71 14.06
CA CYS A 38 -18.25 10.69 14.90
C CYS A 38 -18.81 11.87 14.09
N LEU A 39 -18.05 12.38 13.13
CA LEU A 39 -18.48 13.48 12.26
C LEU A 39 -19.62 13.06 11.34
N ILE A 40 -19.51 11.89 10.70
CA ILE A 40 -20.55 11.33 9.83
C ILE A 40 -21.84 11.06 10.59
N LYS A 41 -21.78 10.47 11.79
CA LYS A 41 -22.96 10.24 12.64
C LYS A 41 -23.68 11.53 13.04
N LYS A 42 -22.98 12.66 13.01
CA LYS A 42 -23.51 13.99 13.30
C LYS A 42 -23.93 14.76 12.04
N GLY A 43 -23.84 14.14 10.87
CA GLY A 43 -24.20 14.77 9.59
C GLY A 43 -23.22 15.85 9.13
N ILE A 44 -21.98 15.85 9.62
CA ILE A 44 -20.99 16.87 9.30
C ILE A 44 -20.25 16.47 8.02
N GLU A 45 -20.18 17.39 7.06
CA GLU A 45 -19.44 17.20 5.82
C GLU A 45 -17.93 17.15 6.07
N ILE A 46 -17.26 16.22 5.38
CA ILE A 46 -15.82 16.00 5.49
C ILE A 46 -15.09 16.81 4.42
N TRP A 47 -14.70 18.02 4.76
CA TRP A 47 -14.03 18.95 3.83
C TRP A 47 -12.52 18.72 3.73
N ASP A 48 -11.88 18.15 4.75
CA ASP A 48 -10.43 17.96 4.83
C ASP A 48 -9.96 16.62 4.25
N ARG A 49 -10.73 16.05 3.30
CA ARG A 49 -10.33 14.82 2.62
C ARG A 49 -9.19 15.12 1.65
N LYS A 50 -7.96 14.76 2.02
CA LYS A 50 -6.80 14.79 1.12
C LYS A 50 -6.97 13.73 0.02
N LEU A 51 -7.57 14.13 -1.10
CA LEU A 51 -7.53 13.37 -2.34
C LEU A 51 -6.24 13.71 -3.09
N ARG A 52 -5.64 12.71 -3.73
CA ARG A 52 -4.51 12.95 -4.63
C ARG A 52 -5.02 13.58 -5.92
N THR A 53 -4.27 14.56 -6.43
CA THR A 53 -4.56 15.14 -7.74
C THR A 53 -4.20 14.18 -8.86
N ASP A 54 -4.81 14.35 -10.03
CA ASP A 54 -4.48 13.53 -11.20
C ASP A 54 -3.01 13.66 -11.61
N GLU A 55 -2.40 14.83 -11.40
CA GLU A 55 -0.98 15.07 -11.64
C GLU A 55 -0.09 14.17 -10.76
N GLU A 56 -0.38 14.06 -9.47
CA GLU A 56 0.34 13.17 -8.56
C GLU A 56 0.19 11.71 -8.98
N LEU A 57 -1.02 11.31 -9.34
CA LEU A 57 -1.29 9.94 -9.80
C LEU A 57 -0.48 9.64 -11.07
N ASN A 58 -0.51 10.54 -12.06
CA ASN A 58 0.23 10.41 -13.31
C ASN A 58 1.74 10.35 -13.06
N LYS A 59 2.26 11.09 -12.08
CA LYS A 59 3.66 11.00 -11.65
C LYS A 59 3.99 9.62 -11.09
N ILE A 60 3.17 9.06 -10.18
CA ILE A 60 3.37 7.71 -9.63
C ILE A 60 3.38 6.68 -10.76
N ILE A 61 2.43 6.78 -11.69
CA ILE A 61 2.28 5.88 -12.82
C ILE A 61 3.46 5.95 -13.77
N SER A 62 3.91 7.15 -14.12
CA SER A 62 5.05 7.33 -15.02
C SER A 62 6.34 6.76 -14.42
N LEU A 63 6.56 6.93 -13.11
CA LEU A 63 7.70 6.33 -12.41
C LEU A 63 7.66 4.79 -12.48
N TYR A 64 6.48 4.19 -12.28
CA TYR A 64 6.32 2.74 -12.38
C TYR A 64 6.46 2.22 -13.82
N LYS A 65 5.77 2.85 -14.77
CA LYS A 65 5.74 2.45 -16.19
C LYS A 65 7.14 2.51 -16.82
N ASN A 66 7.93 3.51 -16.44
CA ASN A 66 9.32 3.68 -16.89
C ASN A 66 10.31 2.79 -16.13
N LYS A 67 9.84 1.85 -15.31
CA LYS A 67 10.67 0.93 -14.51
C LYS A 67 11.69 1.64 -13.61
N LYS A 68 11.41 2.89 -13.21
CA LYS A 68 12.29 3.67 -12.33
C LYS A 68 12.14 3.31 -10.86
N MET A 69 10.95 2.83 -10.47
CA MET A 69 10.65 2.44 -9.10
C MET A 69 9.73 1.20 -9.09
N THR A 70 9.97 0.29 -8.15
CA THR A 70 9.09 -0.85 -7.85
C THR A 70 7.84 -0.43 -7.08
N ARG A 71 6.84 -1.31 -6.97
CA ARG A 71 5.64 -1.04 -6.17
C ARG A 71 5.98 -0.84 -4.69
N ASN A 72 6.98 -1.52 -4.16
CA ASN A 72 7.38 -1.36 -2.76
C ASN A 72 7.95 0.05 -2.51
N GLU A 73 8.87 0.50 -3.36
CA GLU A 73 9.45 1.84 -3.25
C GLU A 73 8.39 2.94 -3.45
N LEU A 74 7.43 2.74 -4.36
CA LEU A 74 6.32 3.66 -4.55
C LEU A 74 5.39 3.72 -3.33
N LYS A 75 5.09 2.58 -2.70
CA LYS A 75 4.29 2.52 -1.48
C LYS A 75 4.93 3.30 -0.35
N GLU A 76 6.24 3.12 -0.14
CA GLU A 76 6.97 3.82 0.91
C GLU A 76 7.05 5.32 0.62
N LYS A 77 7.51 5.69 -0.58
CA LYS A 77 7.72 7.09 -0.97
C LYS A 77 6.44 7.91 -0.97
N PHE A 78 5.34 7.33 -1.45
CA PHE A 78 4.06 8.01 -1.56
C PHE A 78 3.07 7.60 -0.47
N LYS A 79 3.47 6.83 0.55
CA LYS A 79 2.57 6.34 1.61
C LYS A 79 1.26 5.75 1.04
N LEU A 80 1.39 4.90 0.01
CA LEU A 80 0.25 4.26 -0.65
C LEU A 80 0.00 2.88 -0.02
N SER A 81 -1.28 2.51 0.08
CA SER A 81 -1.63 1.13 0.41
C SER A 81 -1.39 0.21 -0.80
N ASP A 82 -1.11 -1.06 -0.54
CA ASP A 82 -0.88 -2.06 -1.58
C ASP A 82 -2.12 -2.23 -2.47
N ALA A 83 -3.30 -2.29 -1.85
CA ALA A 83 -4.58 -2.35 -2.55
C ALA A 83 -4.81 -1.14 -3.45
N TYR A 84 -4.49 0.08 -2.98
CA TYR A 84 -4.69 1.28 -3.77
C TYR A 84 -3.72 1.37 -4.94
N LEU A 85 -2.44 1.03 -4.74
CA LEU A 85 -1.47 1.00 -5.84
C LEU A 85 -1.83 -0.07 -6.88
N TYR A 86 -2.28 -1.24 -6.44
CA TYR A 86 -2.78 -2.28 -7.34
C TYR A 86 -3.99 -1.81 -8.15
N TYR A 87 -4.97 -1.17 -7.50
CA TYR A 87 -6.13 -0.56 -8.16
C TYR A 87 -5.71 0.50 -9.20
N LEU A 88 -4.74 1.37 -8.87
CA LEU A 88 -4.26 2.41 -9.78
C LEU A 88 -3.63 1.82 -11.05
N LEU A 89 -2.83 0.77 -10.91
CA LEU A 89 -2.14 0.11 -12.02
C LEU A 89 -3.11 -0.66 -12.90
N THR A 90 -4.02 -1.42 -12.29
CA THR A 90 -5.01 -2.24 -13.01
C THR A 90 -6.03 -1.41 -13.77
N THR A 91 -6.58 -0.37 -13.14
CA THR A 91 -7.54 0.56 -13.78
C THR A 91 -6.94 1.24 -15.01
N ARG A 92 -5.62 1.43 -15.03
CA ARG A 92 -4.88 2.06 -16.15
C ARG A 92 -4.19 1.06 -17.07
N LYS A 93 -4.50 -0.24 -16.92
CA LYS A 93 -3.99 -1.33 -17.76
C LYS A 93 -2.46 -1.37 -17.82
N ILE A 94 -1.79 -1.07 -16.71
CA ILE A 94 -0.32 -1.11 -16.62
C ILE A 94 0.11 -2.51 -16.21
N GLU A 95 1.02 -3.10 -16.99
CA GLU A 95 1.59 -4.42 -16.69
C GLU A 95 2.42 -4.38 -15.40
N ILE A 96 2.18 -5.37 -14.53
CA ILE A 96 2.90 -5.52 -13.27
C ILE A 96 4.22 -6.26 -13.52
N TRP A 97 5.26 -5.51 -13.89
CA TRP A 97 6.57 -6.06 -14.26
C TRP A 97 7.42 -6.48 -13.06
N ASP A 98 7.22 -5.86 -11.90
CA ASP A 98 7.95 -6.13 -10.67
C ASP A 98 7.33 -7.28 -9.86
N LYS A 99 6.40 -8.03 -10.47
CA LYS A 99 5.88 -9.27 -9.90
C LYS A 99 7.03 -10.28 -9.86
N ILE A 100 7.75 -10.30 -8.74
CA ILE A 100 8.85 -11.23 -8.49
C ILE A 100 8.33 -12.66 -8.67
N ARG A 101 8.56 -13.23 -9.86
CA ARG A 101 9.32 -14.45 -10.17
C ARG A 101 9.52 -15.46 -9.01
N ARG A 102 8.50 -15.76 -8.20
CA ARG A 102 8.56 -16.86 -7.22
C ARG A 102 8.84 -18.21 -7.87
N GLU A 103 8.58 -18.36 -9.16
CA GLU A 103 8.88 -19.58 -9.92
C GLU A 103 10.38 -19.84 -10.14
N LYS A 104 11.25 -18.80 -10.17
CA LYS A 104 12.70 -19.05 -10.32
C LYS A 104 13.41 -19.37 -9.01
N LEU A 105 12.90 -18.89 -7.87
CA LEU A 105 13.47 -19.22 -6.55
C LEU A 105 13.02 -20.59 -6.03
N LYS A 106 11.84 -21.10 -6.44
CA LYS A 106 11.43 -22.48 -6.11
C LYS A 106 12.30 -23.56 -6.77
N LYS A 107 13.13 -23.24 -7.76
CA LYS A 107 14.00 -24.21 -8.43
C LYS A 107 15.28 -24.58 -7.65
N SER A 108 15.61 -23.92 -6.54
CA SER A 108 16.89 -24.18 -5.85
C SER A 108 16.78 -24.71 -4.41
N THR A 109 15.60 -25.05 -3.91
CA THR A 109 15.45 -25.60 -2.54
C THR A 109 14.37 -26.68 -2.40
N THR A 110 13.96 -27.34 -3.48
CA THR A 110 13.26 -28.62 -3.30
C THR A 110 14.28 -29.64 -2.84
N ARG A 111 14.10 -30.15 -1.62
CA ARG A 111 14.83 -31.28 -1.00
C ARG A 111 14.65 -32.61 -1.76
N PHE A 112 14.07 -32.57 -2.96
CA PHE A 112 13.73 -33.71 -3.79
C PHE A 112 14.64 -33.71 -5.02
N PHE A 113 15.27 -34.86 -5.23
CA PHE A 113 16.16 -35.16 -6.35
C PHE A 113 15.49 -34.84 -7.69
N ASN A 114 16.14 -34.01 -8.50
CA ASN A 114 15.67 -33.63 -9.83
C ASN A 114 16.28 -34.58 -10.87
N TRP A 115 15.48 -35.53 -11.36
CA TRP A 115 15.90 -36.53 -12.37
C TRP A 115 16.41 -35.92 -13.67
N LYS A 116 16.06 -34.66 -14.00
CA LYS A 116 16.60 -33.98 -15.18
C LYS A 116 18.08 -33.62 -15.04
N ASP A 117 18.59 -33.45 -13.81
CA ASP A 117 20.00 -33.12 -13.57
C ASP A 117 20.89 -34.37 -13.59
N TYR A 118 20.32 -35.56 -13.35
CA TYR A 118 21.04 -36.84 -13.40
C TYR A 118 21.56 -37.18 -14.81
N ASN A 119 20.76 -36.88 -15.85
CA ASN A 119 21.12 -37.20 -17.23
C ASN A 119 22.28 -36.38 -17.80
N ASN A 120 22.68 -35.29 -17.13
CA ASN A 120 23.79 -34.44 -17.56
C ASN A 120 25.11 -34.75 -16.82
N HIS A 121 25.13 -35.69 -15.89
CA HIS A 121 26.36 -36.13 -15.24
C HIS A 121 26.93 -37.36 -15.95
N TYR A 122 27.98 -37.16 -16.74
CA TYR A 122 28.88 -38.22 -17.17
C TYR A 122 29.54 -38.81 -15.92
N PHE A 123 29.12 -40.02 -15.52
CA PHE A 123 29.84 -40.79 -14.52
C PHE A 123 31.12 -41.32 -15.16
N PHE A 124 32.28 -40.81 -14.71
CA PHE A 124 33.55 -41.49 -14.95
C PHE A 124 33.52 -42.82 -14.17
N SER A 125 33.17 -43.90 -14.86
CA SER A 125 33.35 -45.24 -14.34
C SER A 125 34.84 -45.53 -14.26
N TYR A 126 35.41 -45.53 -13.06
CA TYR A 126 36.70 -46.18 -12.85
C TYR A 126 36.48 -47.70 -12.93
N ASN A 127 36.90 -48.27 -14.05
CA ASN A 127 37.08 -49.71 -14.18
C ASN A 127 38.11 -50.16 -13.13
N LYS A 128 37.77 -51.24 -12.42
CA LYS A 128 38.61 -51.89 -11.41
C LYS A 128 39.93 -52.39 -11.98
#